data_AF-A0A0C2N282-F1
#
_entry.id   AF-A0A0C2N282-F1
#
_cell.length_a   1.000
_cell.length_b   1.000
_cell.length_c   1.000
_cell.angle_alpha   90.00
_cell.angle_beta   90.00
_cell.angle_gamma   90.00
#
_symmetry.space_group_name_H-M   'P 1'
#
loop_
_entity.id
_entity.type
_entity.pdbx_description
1 polymer ?
#
loop_
_entity_poly.entity_id
_entity_poly.type
_entity_poly.pdbx_seq_one_letter_code
_entity_poly.pdbx_strand_id
1 'polypeptide(L)'
;MPENENNQSNFDETGNGEGYEGVELSLDNCIMPEDMLANTPSKRDGIPQEMEDHLRFFGCELLQTSGILLKLPQVAMATAQILYQRFFYCKSFLKHDYEVLNV
;
A
#
# COMPACT_ATOMS: atom_id res chain seq x y z
N MET A 1 28.86 -9.22 42.11
CA MET A 1 29.61 -7.99 41.81
C MET A 1 29.47 -7.71 40.32
N PRO A 2 29.29 -6.43 39.95
CA PRO A 2 28.87 -5.96 38.63
C PRO A 2 30.05 -5.72 37.70
N GLU A 3 29.79 -5.63 36.39
CA GLU A 3 30.51 -4.72 35.50
C GLU A 3 29.47 -3.96 34.66
N ASN A 4 29.44 -2.66 34.90
CA ASN A 4 28.84 -1.62 34.08
C ASN A 4 29.86 -1.28 32.97
N GLU A 5 29.38 -0.89 31.80
CA GLU A 5 29.76 0.35 31.10
C GLU A 5 29.44 0.26 29.60
N ASN A 6 28.49 1.10 29.19
CA ASN A 6 28.51 1.92 27.99
C ASN A 6 28.87 1.24 26.66
N ASN A 7 27.84 1.00 25.84
CA ASN A 7 27.96 1.35 24.44
C ASN A 7 26.78 2.24 24.04
N GLN A 8 26.88 3.51 24.44
CA GLN A 8 26.24 4.60 23.73
C GLN A 8 26.85 4.64 22.33
N SER A 9 26.20 4.02 21.35
CA SER A 9 26.39 4.43 19.97
C SER A 9 25.65 5.76 19.79
N ASN A 10 26.31 6.84 20.20
CA ASN A 10 26.03 8.17 19.69
C ASN A 10 26.16 8.10 18.16
N PHE A 11 25.04 8.17 17.45
CA PHE A 11 25.06 8.68 16.10
C PHE A 11 24.80 10.18 16.20
N ASP A 12 25.86 10.93 16.49
CA ASP A 12 25.87 12.37 16.24
C ASP A 12 25.92 12.61 14.73
N GLU A 13 25.10 13.56 14.33
CA GLU A 13 24.92 14.08 12.98
C GLU A 13 26.24 14.53 12.35
N THR A 14 26.51 14.10 11.12
CA THR A 14 27.16 14.92 10.07
C THR A 14 27.27 14.11 8.78
N GLY A 15 26.27 14.23 7.92
CA GLY A 15 26.28 13.68 6.57
C GLY A 15 25.28 14.43 5.70
N ASN A 16 25.76 15.45 4.98
CA ASN A 16 25.03 16.06 3.89
C ASN A 16 24.72 15.00 2.83
N GLY A 17 23.51 14.46 2.88
CA GLY A 17 22.88 13.70 1.81
C GLY A 17 21.41 14.05 1.87
N GLU A 18 20.86 14.52 0.75
CA GLU A 18 19.43 14.82 0.62
C GLU A 18 18.62 13.53 0.87
N GLY A 19 18.34 13.27 2.14
CA GLY A 19 17.49 12.17 2.58
C GLY A 19 16.06 12.48 2.19
N TYR A 20 15.36 11.46 1.68
CA TYR A 20 13.94 11.51 1.36
C TYR A 20 13.17 12.22 2.49
N GLU A 21 12.58 13.40 2.19
CA GLU A 21 11.98 14.33 3.15
C GLU A 21 11.14 13.63 4.23
N GLY A 22 11.73 13.35 5.40
CA GLY A 22 11.00 12.86 6.57
C GLY A 22 10.34 11.48 6.42
N VAL A 23 10.80 10.63 5.50
CA VAL A 23 10.21 9.29 5.34
C VAL A 23 10.81 8.33 6.39
N GLU A 24 10.06 8.10 7.47
CA GLU A 24 10.37 7.07 8.46
C GLU A 24 10.01 5.69 7.90
N LEU A 25 11.03 4.85 7.66
CA LEU A 25 10.86 3.48 7.22
C LEU A 25 10.80 2.55 8.44
N SER A 26 9.59 2.19 8.88
CA SER A 26 9.39 1.15 9.88
C SER A 26 9.22 -0.23 9.24
N LEU A 27 9.73 -1.27 9.92
CA LEU A 27 9.51 -2.68 9.57
C LEU A 27 8.18 -3.23 10.11
N ASP A 28 7.37 -2.38 10.74
CA ASP A 28 6.07 -2.77 11.27
C ASP A 28 5.15 -3.28 10.15
N ASN A 29 4.45 -4.38 10.44
CA ASN A 29 3.41 -4.86 9.55
C ASN A 29 2.29 -3.80 9.51
N CYS A 30 2.16 -3.11 8.39
CA CYS A 30 1.10 -2.12 8.16
C CYS A 30 -0.24 -2.85 7.97
N ILE A 31 -0.78 -3.36 9.07
CA ILE A 31 -2.16 -3.79 9.17
C ILE A 31 -2.99 -2.52 9.25
N MET A 32 -3.95 -2.39 8.32
CA MET A 32 -4.80 -1.23 8.29
C MET A 32 -5.73 -1.20 9.51
N PRO A 33 -5.82 -0.08 10.25
CA PRO A 33 -6.77 0.03 11.36
C PRO A 33 -8.21 -0.09 10.87
N GLU A 34 -9.07 -0.71 11.69
CA GLU A 34 -10.47 -0.99 11.33
C GLU A 34 -11.26 0.27 10.93
N ASP A 35 -10.94 1.43 11.52
CA ASP A 35 -11.57 2.70 11.19
C ASP A 35 -11.34 3.13 9.73
N MET A 36 -10.16 2.82 9.18
CA MET A 36 -9.84 3.08 7.77
C MET A 36 -10.54 2.10 6.83
N LEU A 37 -10.83 0.88 7.30
CA LEU A 37 -11.62 -0.09 6.54
C LEU A 37 -13.09 0.36 6.43
N ALA A 38 -13.63 0.99 7.48
CA ALA A 38 -15.01 1.48 7.51
C ALA A 38 -15.21 2.80 6.74
N ASN A 39 -14.19 3.66 6.72
CA ASN A 39 -14.20 5.00 6.12
C ASN A 39 -13.14 5.14 5.03
N THR A 40 -13.31 4.40 3.94
CA THR A 40 -12.39 4.42 2.80
C THR A 40 -12.33 5.81 2.14
N PRO A 41 -11.20 6.16 1.50
CA PRO A 41 -11.09 7.39 0.71
C PRO A 41 -12.14 7.49 -0.40
N SER A 42 -12.49 6.36 -1.03
CA SER A 42 -13.53 6.26 -2.06
C SER A 42 -14.91 6.62 -1.51
N LYS A 43 -15.27 6.11 -0.33
CA LYS A 43 -16.52 6.45 0.37
C LYS A 43 -16.59 7.94 0.74
N ARG A 44 -15.48 8.52 1.18
CA ARG A 44 -15.37 9.96 1.47
C ARG A 44 -15.55 10.82 0.22
N ASP A 45 -15.14 10.32 -0.94
CA ASP A 45 -15.31 10.97 -2.24
C ASP A 45 -16.68 10.70 -2.88
N GLY A 46 -17.58 10.01 -2.18
CA GLY A 46 -18.97 9.80 -2.59
C GLY A 46 -19.24 8.53 -3.38
N ILE A 47 -18.28 7.60 -3.46
CA ILE A 47 -18.53 6.28 -4.06
C ILE A 47 -19.40 5.45 -3.09
N PRO A 48 -20.55 4.91 -3.56
CA PRO A 48 -21.35 3.98 -2.75
C PRO A 48 -20.56 2.72 -2.41
N GLN A 49 -20.74 2.20 -1.19
CA GLN A 49 -20.03 1.01 -0.70
C GLN A 49 -20.15 -0.18 -1.68
N GLU A 50 -21.36 -0.45 -2.18
CA GLU A 50 -21.61 -1.53 -3.16
C GLU A 50 -20.80 -1.35 -4.45
N MET A 51 -20.67 -0.11 -4.94
CA MET A 51 -19.86 0.18 -6.13
C MET A 51 -18.38 -0.04 -5.84
N GLU A 52 -17.90 0.40 -4.67
CA GLU A 52 -16.52 0.17 -4.24
C GLU A 52 -16.20 -1.33 -4.14
N ASP A 53 -17.10 -2.13 -3.56
CA ASP A 53 -16.94 -3.58 -3.45
C ASP A 53 -16.87 -4.26 -4.82
N HIS A 54 -17.74 -3.85 -5.75
CA HIS A 54 -17.70 -4.32 -7.13
C HIS A 54 -16.39 -3.94 -7.84
N LEU A 55 -15.91 -2.71 -7.69
CA LEU A 55 -14.63 -2.27 -8.26
C LEU A 55 -13.47 -3.09 -7.69
N ARG A 56 -13.46 -3.33 -6.37
CA ARG A 56 -12.41 -4.13 -5.71
C ARG A 56 -12.41 -5.57 -6.19
N PHE A 57 -13.58 -6.17 -6.38
CA PHE A 57 -13.70 -7.52 -6.93
C PHE A 57 -13.23 -7.57 -8.39
N PHE A 58 -13.73 -6.64 -9.21
CA PHE A 58 -13.42 -6.57 -10.63
C PHE A 58 -11.92 -6.34 -10.88
N GLY A 59 -11.27 -5.46 -10.12
CA GLY A 59 -9.82 -5.24 -10.24
C GLY A 59 -9.00 -6.50 -9.92
N CYS A 60 -9.41 -7.28 -8.92
CA CYS A 60 -8.77 -8.57 -8.62
C CYS A 60 -8.96 -9.60 -9.74
N GLU A 61 -10.15 -9.65 -10.35
CA GLU A 61 -10.46 -10.52 -11.49
C GLU A 61 -9.64 -10.14 -12.72
N LEU A 62 -9.50 -8.83 -12.99
CA LEU A 62 -8.67 -8.32 -14.07
C LEU A 62 -7.21 -8.73 -13.89
N LEU A 63 -6.64 -8.53 -12.71
CA LEU A 63 -5.26 -8.95 -12.39
C LEU A 63 -5.06 -10.46 -12.54
N GLN A 64 -6.04 -11.27 -12.13
CA GLN A 64 -6.01 -12.72 -12.30
C GLN A 64 -6.03 -13.10 -13.79
N THR A 65 -6.94 -12.50 -14.55
CA THR A 65 -7.10 -12.81 -15.98
C THR A 65 -5.86 -12.38 -16.77
N SER A 66 -5.35 -11.17 -16.51
CA SER A 66 -4.11 -10.67 -17.09
C SER A 66 -2.91 -11.56 -16.76
N GLY A 67 -2.79 -12.01 -15.50
CA GLY A 67 -1.69 -12.89 -15.10
C GLY A 67 -1.73 -14.25 -15.79
N ILE A 68 -2.92 -14.84 -16.00
CA ILE A 68 -3.09 -16.07 -16.77
C ILE A 68 -2.68 -15.85 -18.23
N LEU A 69 -3.17 -14.77 -18.85
CA LEU A 69 -2.88 -14.43 -20.23
C LEU A 69 -1.38 -14.24 -20.47
N LEU A 70 -0.69 -13.61 -19.51
CA LEU A 70 0.75 -13.36 -19.52
C LEU A 70 1.59 -14.54 -19.00
N LYS A 71 0.96 -15.64 -18.56
CA LYS A 71 1.61 -16.85 -18.00
C LYS A 71 2.49 -16.56 -16.78
N LEU A 72 2.04 -15.66 -15.90
CA LEU A 72 2.74 -15.33 -14.67
C LEU A 72 2.48 -16.36 -13.55
N PRO A 73 3.41 -16.52 -12.58
CA PRO A 73 3.19 -17.37 -11.43
C PRO A 73 2.14 -16.78 -10.48
N GLN A 74 1.43 -17.64 -9.74
CA GLN A 74 0.39 -17.23 -8.78
C GLN A 74 0.88 -16.26 -7.72
N VAL A 75 2.15 -16.36 -7.31
CA VAL A 75 2.77 -15.42 -6.37
C VAL A 75 2.76 -13.99 -6.91
N ALA A 76 3.01 -13.79 -8.20
CA ALA A 76 2.98 -12.47 -8.82
C ALA A 76 1.55 -11.90 -8.84
N MET A 77 0.56 -12.75 -9.14
CA MET A 77 -0.85 -12.38 -9.21
C MET A 77 -1.40 -12.00 -7.84
N ALA A 78 -1.13 -12.83 -6.82
CA ALA A 78 -1.48 -12.56 -5.44
C ALA A 78 -0.82 -11.28 -4.91
N THR A 79 0.46 -11.06 -5.25
CA THR A 79 1.18 -9.83 -4.88
C THR A 79 0.53 -8.61 -5.52
N ALA A 80 0.17 -8.69 -6.80
CA ALA A 80 -0.52 -7.60 -7.50
C ALA A 80 -1.89 -7.28 -6.86
N GLN A 81 -2.67 -8.31 -6.51
CA GLN A 81 -3.95 -8.14 -5.82
C GLN A 81 -3.78 -7.44 -4.46
N ILE A 82 -2.78 -7.82 -3.66
CA ILE A 82 -2.48 -7.15 -2.38
C ILE A 82 -2.10 -5.69 -2.60
N LEU A 83 -1.23 -5.39 -3.58
CA LEU A 83 -0.83 -4.02 -3.89
C LEU A 83 -2.02 -3.17 -4.34
N TYR A 84 -2.89 -3.73 -5.19
CA TYR A 84 -4.11 -3.08 -5.64
C TYR A 84 -5.03 -2.72 -4.48
N GLN A 85 -5.29 -3.67 -3.57
CA GLN A 85 -6.12 -3.41 -2.39
C GLN A 85 -5.49 -2.32 -1.51
N ARG A 86 -4.20 -2.44 -1.19
CA ARG A 86 -3.47 -1.45 -0.37
C ARG A 86 -3.53 -0.05 -0.97
N PHE A 87 -3.36 0.06 -2.29
CA PHE A 87 -3.42 1.33 -2.99
C PHE A 87 -4.81 1.98 -2.82
N PHE A 88 -5.90 1.26 -3.10
CA PHE A 88 -7.25 1.81 -3.05
C PHE A 88 -7.87 1.89 -1.65
N TYR A 89 -7.16 1.43 -0.61
CA TYR A 89 -7.47 1.82 0.76
C TYR A 89 -6.81 3.15 1.17
N CYS A 90 -5.74 3.57 0.47
CA CYS A 90 -5.09 4.86 0.68
C CYS A 90 -5.53 5.93 -0.32
N LYS A 91 -6.10 5.52 -1.45
CA LYS A 91 -6.54 6.37 -2.57
C LYS A 91 -7.98 6.08 -2.95
N SER A 92 -8.64 7.08 -3.50
CA SER A 92 -10.02 6.97 -3.98
C SER A 92 -10.06 6.50 -5.43
N PHE A 93 -10.97 5.57 -5.72
CA PHE A 93 -11.28 5.13 -7.09
C PHE A 93 -11.81 6.28 -7.97
N LEU A 94 -12.47 7.29 -7.39
CA LEU A 94 -13.02 8.41 -8.16
C LEU A 94 -11.93 9.36 -8.67
N LYS A 95 -10.80 9.41 -7.97
CA LYS A 95 -9.68 10.31 -8.29
C LYS A 95 -8.55 9.62 -9.06
N HIS A 96 -8.56 8.29 -9.11
CA HIS A 96 -7.53 7.49 -9.76
C HIS A 96 -8.22 6.43 -10.59
N ASP A 97 -8.35 6.70 -11.89
CA ASP A 97 -8.86 5.72 -12.83
C ASP A 97 -7.94 4.49 -12.83
N TYR A 98 -8.55 3.30 -12.74
CA TYR A 98 -7.83 2.03 -12.86
C TYR A 98 -7.54 1.68 -14.33
N GLU A 99 -8.21 2.35 -15.28
CA GLU A 99 -7.93 2.29 -16.72
C GLU A 99 -6.93 3.38 -17.12
N VAL A 100 -5.64 3.17 -16.85
CA VAL A 100 -4.60 4.04 -17.42
C VAL A 100 -4.37 3.63 -18.87
N LEU A 101 -5.19 4.13 -19.79
CA LEU A 101 -4.92 4.23 -21.22
C LEU A 101 -4.93 5.71 -21.62
N ASN A 102 -3.84 6.41 -21.33
CA ASN A 102 -3.52 7.62 -22.11
C ASN A 102 -2.93 7.13 -23.44
N VAL A 103 -3.76 7.09 -24.48
CA VAL A 103 -3.32 6.99 -25.87
C VAL A 103 -2.81 8.34 -26.34
#